data_AF-A0A5M8E7W0-F1
#
_entry.id   AF-A0A5M8E7W0-F1
#
_cell.length_a   1.000
_cell.length_b   1.000
_cell.length_c   1.000
_cell.angle_alpha   90.00
_cell.angle_beta   90.00
_cell.angle_gamma   90.00
#
_symmetry.space_group_name_H-M   'P 1'
#
loop_
_entity.id
_entity.type
_entity.pdbx_description
1 polymer ?
#
loop_
_entity_poly.entity_id
_entity_poly.type
_entity_poly.pdbx_seq_one_letter_code
_entity_poly.pdbx_strand_id
1 'polypeptide(L)' 'SMWVNGITQGLMWRAVNDDGTLTYSFVEALQASHPGFVVRFAGGLFFLSGMLLMAYNTWRTVRVADLHVAQLDARIA' A
#
# COMPACT_ATOMS: atom_id res chain seq x y z
N SER A 1 -6.43 -3.68 -6.13
CA SER A 1 -6.60 -4.73 -5.11
C SER A 1 -7.67 -4.39 -4.08
N MET A 2 -7.61 -3.25 -3.40
CA MET A 2 -8.51 -2.94 -2.28
C MET A 2 -9.95 -2.66 -2.67
N TRP A 3 -10.18 -1.89 -3.74
CA TRP A 3 -11.53 -1.66 -4.25
C TRP A 3 -12.19 -2.96 -4.72
N VAL A 4 -11.44 -3.77 -5.49
CA VAL A 4 -11.92 -5.06 -5.99
C VAL A 4 -12.25 -6.00 -4.82
N ASN A 5 -11.33 -6.20 -3.87
CA ASN A 5 -11.61 -7.04 -2.70
C ASN A 5 -12.78 -6.51 -1.86
N GLY A 6 -12.88 -5.21 -1.63
CA GLY A 6 -13.96 -4.62 -0.84
C GLY A 6 -15.33 -4.76 -1.49
N ILE A 7 -15.43 -4.53 -2.79
CA ILE A 7 -16.68 -4.71 -3.55
C ILE A 7 -17.07 -6.19 -3.60
N THR A 8 -16.12 -7.08 -3.89
CA THR A 8 -16.36 -8.54 -3.95
C THR A 8 -16.79 -9.10 -2.59
N GLN A 9 -16.10 -8.77 -1.50
CA GLN A 9 -16.50 -9.21 -0.16
C GLN A 9 -17.88 -8.67 0.23
N GLY A 10 -18.13 -7.38 -0.02
CA GLY A 10 -19.43 -6.78 0.28
C GLY A 10 -20.58 -7.40 -0.51
N LEU A 11 -20.37 -7.73 -1.79
CA LEU A 11 -21.35 -8.41 -2.63
C LEU A 11 -21.55 -9.87 -2.20
N MET A 12 -20.49 -10.60 -1.89
CA MET A 12 -20.58 -12.02 -1.50
C MET A 12 -21.25 -12.19 -0.13
N TRP A 13 -21.00 -11.30 0.84
CA TRP A 13 -21.63 -11.38 2.16
C TRP A 13 -23.12 -10.99 2.17
N ARG A 14 -23.59 -10.26 1.16
CA ARG A 14 -25.01 -9.93 0.99
C ARG A 14 -25.73 -10.77 -0.07
N ALA A 15 -25.02 -11.72 -0.69
CA ALA A 15 -25.59 -12.53 -1.75
C ALA A 15 -26.51 -13.59 -1.13
N VAL A 16 -27.79 -13.48 -1.47
CA VAL A 16 -28.85 -14.40 -1.04
C VAL A 16 -29.48 -14.98 -2.30
N ASN A 17 -29.66 -16.30 -2.31
CA ASN A 17 -30.33 -17.03 -3.38
C ASN A 17 -31.85 -16.76 -3.34
N ASP A 18 -32.56 -17.09 -4.42
CA ASP A 18 -34.03 -16.90 -4.49
C ASP A 18 -34.81 -17.70 -3.43
N ASP A 19 -34.17 -18.70 -2.81
CA ASP A 19 -34.69 -19.52 -1.71
C ASP A 19 -34.39 -18.93 -0.29
N GLY A 20 -33.74 -17.78 -0.22
CA GLY A 20 -33.39 -17.10 1.05
C GLY A 20 -32.10 -17.60 1.71
N THR A 21 -31.40 -18.58 1.12
CA THR A 21 -30.11 -19.08 1.64
C THR A 21 -28.94 -18.20 1.20
N LEU A 22 -27.84 -18.22 1.97
CA LEU A 22 -26.62 -17.50 1.61
C LEU A 22 -25.94 -18.15 0.39
N THR A 23 -25.71 -17.38 -0.66
CA THR A 23 -25.13 -17.87 -1.93
C THR A 23 -23.68 -18.32 -1.77
N TYR A 24 -22.92 -17.67 -0.89
CA TYR A 24 -21.49 -17.94 -0.69
C TYR A 24 -21.17 -18.14 0.78
N SER A 25 -20.34 -19.14 1.07
CA SER A 25 -19.73 -19.32 2.37
C SER A 25 -18.63 -18.28 2.63
N PHE A 26 -18.31 -18.05 3.91
CA PHE A 26 -17.22 -17.14 4.28
C PHE A 26 -15.86 -17.58 3.71
N VAL A 27 -15.64 -18.90 3.58
CA VAL A 27 -14.39 -19.46 3.03
C VAL A 27 -14.26 -19.15 1.53
N GLU A 28 -15.35 -19.18 0.77
CA GLU A 28 -15.33 -18.81 -0.66
C GLU A 28 -15.05 -17.31 -0.87
N ALA A 29 -15.65 -16.46 -0.04
CA ALA A 29 -15.35 -15.02 -0.05
C ALA A 29 -13.87 -14.75 0.30
N LEU A 30 -13.28 -15.54 1.20
CA LEU A 30 -11.87 -15.46 1.56
C LEU A 30 -10.97 -15.87 0.37
N GLN A 31 -11.27 -16.99 -0.29
CA GLN A 31 -10.52 -17.46 -1.45
C GLN A 31 -10.58 -16.45 -2.62
N ALA A 32 -11.75 -15.87 -2.88
CA ALA A 32 -11.92 -14.84 -3.90
C ALA A 32 -11.09 -13.56 -3.62
N SER A 33 -10.81 -13.27 -2.34
CA SER A 33 -10.02 -12.11 -1.92
C SER A 33 -8.50 -12.33 -1.99
N HIS A 34 -8.04 -13.59 -2.07
CA HIS A 34 -6.62 -13.95 -2.03
C HIS A 34 -5.77 -13.29 -3.14
N PRO A 35 -6.21 -13.25 -4.42
CA PRO A 35 -5.46 -12.56 -5.47
C PRO A 35 -5.25 -11.07 -5.17
N GLY A 36 -6.24 -10.43 -4.54
CA GLY A 36 -6.12 -9.02 -4.14
C GLY A 36 -5.09 -8.79 -3.04
N PHE A 37 -4.86 -9.74 -2.14
CA PHE A 37 -3.81 -9.65 -1.12
C PHE A 37 -2.42 -9.73 -1.74
N VAL A 38 -2.22 -10.62 -2.73
CA VAL A 38 -0.95 -10.73 -3.46
C VAL A 38 -0.64 -9.44 -4.22
N VAL A 39 -1.61 -8.91 -4.97
CA VAL A 39 -1.43 -7.65 -5.71
C VAL A 39 -1.18 -6.47 -4.75
N ARG A 40 -1.85 -6.45 -3.59
CA ARG A 40 -1.60 -5.42 -2.56
C ARG A 40 -0.18 -5.52 -1.99
N PHE A 41 0.30 -6.73 -1.72
CA PHE A 41 1.67 -6.94 -1.24
C PHE A 41 2.71 -6.50 -2.28
N ALA A 42 2.52 -6.90 -3.55
CA ALA A 42 3.39 -6.48 -4.64
C ALA A 42 3.41 -4.94 -4.81
N GLY A 43 2.24 -4.28 -4.79
CA GLY A 43 2.16 -2.83 -4.82
C GLY A 43 2.87 -2.16 -3.64
N GLY A 44 2.74 -2.73 -2.44
CA GLY A 44 3.47 -2.28 -1.25
C GLY A 44 4.99 -2.42 -1.38
N LEU A 45 5.48 -3.49 -2.00
CA LEU A 45 6.91 -3.68 -2.26
C LEU A 45 7.48 -2.60 -3.20
N PHE A 46 6.75 -2.24 -4.25
CA PHE A 46 7.16 -1.13 -5.13
C PHE A 46 7.23 0.19 -4.37
N PHE A 47 6.23 0.50 -3.54
CA PHE A 47 6.26 1.70 -2.70
C PHE A 47 7.45 1.68 -1.72
N LEU A 48 7.68 0.56 -1.04
CA LEU A 48 8.80 0.39 -0.12
C LEU A 48 10.15 0.58 -0.82
N SER A 49 10.32 0.01 -2.02
CA SER A 49 11.54 0.23 -2.82
C SER A 49 11.74 1.71 -3.15
N GLY A 50 10.68 2.46 -3.46
CA GLY A 50 10.74 3.90 -3.65
C GLY A 50 11.19 4.64 -2.39
N MET A 51 10.70 4.24 -1.22
CA MET A 51 11.13 4.80 0.06
C MET A 51 12.61 4.50 0.37
N LEU A 52 13.11 3.32 0.01
CA LEU A 52 14.53 2.99 0.14
C LEU A 52 15.40 3.86 -0.78
N LEU A 53 14.95 4.09 -2.02
CA LEU A 53 15.63 5.02 -2.94
C LEU A 53 15.62 6.44 -2.39
N MET A 54 14.50 6.90 -1.83
CA MET A 54 14.42 8.22 -1.18
C MET A 54 15.41 8.30 0.00
N ALA A 55 15.42 7.31 0.88
CA ALA A 55 16.34 7.26 2.01
C ALA A 55 17.82 7.31 1.56
N TYR A 56 18.17 6.57 0.50
CA TYR A 56 19.50 6.62 -0.09
C TYR A 56 19.84 8.01 -0.64
N ASN A 57 18.94 8.62 -1.40
CA ASN A 57 19.15 9.97 -1.93
C ASN A 57 19.32 11.00 -0.82
N THR A 58 18.44 11.00 0.18
CA THR A 58 18.56 11.88 1.36
C THR A 58 19.87 11.67 2.09
N TRP A 59 20.29 10.42 2.31
CA TRP A 59 21.56 10.13 2.97
C TRP A 59 22.76 10.66 2.18
N ARG A 60 22.75 10.51 0.85
CA ARG A 60 23.78 11.07 -0.02
C ARG A 60 23.82 12.60 0.08
N THR A 61 22.68 13.27 0.05
CA THR A 61 22.58 14.74 0.16
C THR A 61 23.10 15.23 1.51
N VAL A 62 22.68 14.61 2.62
CA VAL A 62 23.10 15.00 3.97
C VAL A 62 24.61 14.83 4.16
N ARG A 63 25.22 13.78 3.59
CA ARG A 63 26.67 13.56 3.71
C ARG A 63 27.53 14.51 2.91
N VAL A 64 27.01 15.08 1.83
CA VAL A 64 27.73 16.02 0.96
C VAL A 64 27.55 17.46 1.44
N ALA A 65 26.59 17.73 2.32
CA ALA A 65 26.34 19.07 2.84
C ALA A 65 27.54 19.59 3.64
N ASP A 66 28.12 20.71 3.18
CA ASP A 66 29.14 21.44 3.94
C ASP A 66 28.46 22.27 5.03
N LEU A 67 28.72 21.90 6.28
CA LEU A 67 28.15 22.56 7.46
C LEU A 67 28.57 24.03 7.56
N HIS A 68 29.74 24.40 7.03
CA HIS A 68 30.23 25.78 7.12
C HIS A 68 29.41 26.72 6.21
N VAL A 69 29.14 26.29 4.98
CA VAL A 69 28.29 27.03 4.03
C VAL A 69 26.84 27.05 4.51
N ALA A 70 26.32 25.92 5.00
CA ALA A 70 24.96 25.85 5.53
C ALA A 70 24.74 26.78 6.75
N GLN A 71 25.76 26.96 7.60
CA GLN A 71 25.69 27.89 8.73
C GLN A 71 25.83 29.36 8.30
N LEU A 72 26.57 29.64 7.22
CA LEU A 72 26.62 30.98 6.63
C LEU A 72 25.25 31.36 6.07
N ASP A 73 24.65 30.50 5.24
CA ASP A 73 23.32 30.75 4.66
C ASP A 73 22.25 30.95 5.75
N ALA A 74 22.29 30.16 6.83
CA ALA A 74 21.35 30.29 7.95
C ALA A 74 21.53 31.55 8.81
N ARG A 75 22.66 32.26 8.70
CA ARG A 75 22.91 33.53 9.42
C ARG A 75 22.52 34.76 8.58
N ILE A 76 22.40 34.60 7.27
CA ILE A 76 22.07 35.68 6.33
C ILE A 76 20.55 35.72 6.06
N ALA A 77 19.85 34.60 6.26
CA ALA A 77 18.39 34.48 6.27
C ALA A 77 17.77 34.95 7.60
#